data_AF-V4K4A1-F1
#
_entry.id   AF-V4K4A1-F1
#
_cell.length_a   1.000
_cell.length_b   1.000
_cell.length_c   1.000
_cell.angle_alpha   90.00
_cell.angle_beta   90.00
_cell.angle_gamma   90.00
#
_symmetry.space_group_name_H-M   'P 1'
#
loop_
_entity.id
_entity.type
_entity.pdbx_description
1 polymer ?
#
loop_
_entity_poly.entity_id
_entity_poly.type
_entity_poly.pdbx_seq_one_letter_code
_entity_poly.pdbx_strand_id
1 'polypeptide(L)'
;MPKQAYEDAINAASSLLSACSQLGLRCRDPPFATSRLLQHIGLGQYRLRSFWDHMAELSRGRYVLYKALNAVFELRLSLERRKLMHVDGWVPVDYFDCRALSGRCSTSPQGLGAFIYVEGRVEGSEIRVNAINLLRMIDLVRPSTSAELLGALRDLLWGRGVERGLDLLLRLTNVDAVSLVLPRTPATVKDLLTVSPALRQALADLRASQA
;
A
#
# COMPACT_ATOMS: atom_id res chain seq x y z
N MET A 1 4.77 5.16 -17.63
CA MET A 1 4.50 3.92 -16.85
C MET A 1 3.07 3.45 -17.15
N PRO A 2 2.79 2.15 -17.29
CA PRO A 2 1.45 1.70 -17.65
C PRO A 2 0.51 1.82 -16.44
N LYS A 3 -0.44 2.74 -16.54
CA LYS A 3 -1.47 3.01 -15.51
C LYS A 3 -2.20 1.73 -15.07
N GLN A 4 -2.35 0.77 -15.97
CA GLN A 4 -3.04 -0.49 -15.68
C GLN A 4 -2.45 -1.28 -14.51
N ALA A 5 -1.11 -1.37 -14.39
CA ALA A 5 -0.49 -2.14 -13.31
C ALA A 5 -0.72 -1.51 -11.93
N TYR A 6 -0.75 -0.17 -11.86
CA TYR A 6 -1.10 0.55 -10.64
C TYR A 6 -2.58 0.38 -10.29
N GLU A 7 -3.45 0.42 -11.28
CA GLU A 7 -4.88 0.17 -11.07
C GLU A 7 -5.13 -1.25 -10.54
N ASP A 8 -4.43 -2.25 -11.09
CA ASP A 8 -4.51 -3.63 -10.61
C ASP A 8 -3.96 -3.77 -9.18
N ALA A 9 -2.90 -3.05 -8.83
CA ALA A 9 -2.39 -3.00 -7.47
C ALA A 9 -3.38 -2.37 -6.48
N ILE A 10 -4.03 -1.27 -6.87
CA ILE A 10 -5.07 -0.59 -6.08
C ILE A 10 -6.28 -1.52 -5.90
N ASN A 11 -6.70 -2.23 -6.95
CA ASN A 11 -7.81 -3.19 -6.90
C ASN A 11 -7.50 -4.39 -6.00
N ALA A 12 -6.28 -4.92 -6.06
CA ALA A 12 -5.83 -6.00 -5.19
C ALA A 12 -5.81 -5.55 -3.71
N ALA A 13 -5.23 -4.38 -3.42
CA ALA A 13 -5.21 -3.81 -2.08
C ALA A 13 -6.62 -3.55 -1.53
N SER A 14 -7.51 -2.97 -2.36
CA SER A 14 -8.91 -2.69 -1.98
C SER A 14 -9.66 -3.99 -1.66
N SER A 15 -9.52 -5.01 -2.52
CA SER A 15 -10.18 -6.31 -2.34
C SER A 15 -9.67 -7.03 -1.10
N LEU A 16 -8.36 -6.98 -0.84
CA LEU A 16 -7.75 -7.54 0.36
C LEU A 16 -8.25 -6.84 1.62
N LEU A 17 -8.23 -5.50 1.67
CA LEU A 17 -8.70 -4.74 2.85
C LEU A 17 -10.18 -4.99 3.15
N SER A 18 -11.01 -5.06 2.11
CA SER A 18 -12.42 -5.43 2.24
C SER A 18 -12.58 -6.82 2.85
N ALA A 19 -11.85 -7.81 2.34
CA ALA A 19 -11.85 -9.17 2.90
C ALA A 19 -11.33 -9.21 4.34
N CYS A 20 -10.25 -8.47 4.65
CA CYS A 20 -9.73 -8.34 6.01
C CYS A 20 -10.80 -7.82 6.97
N SER A 21 -11.58 -6.83 6.53
CA SER A 21 -12.67 -6.26 7.33
C SER A 21 -13.81 -7.26 7.53
N GLN A 22 -14.31 -7.86 6.44
CA GLN A 22 -15.44 -8.80 6.46
C GLN A 22 -15.15 -10.07 7.26
N LEU A 23 -13.92 -10.56 7.20
CA LEU A 23 -13.49 -11.78 7.89
C LEU A 23 -12.92 -11.51 9.29
N GLY A 24 -12.91 -10.26 9.76
CA GLY A 24 -12.37 -9.90 11.08
C GLY A 24 -10.86 -10.10 11.22
N LEU A 25 -10.11 -10.09 10.11
CA LEU A 25 -8.67 -10.33 10.08
C LEU A 25 -7.86 -9.11 10.51
N ARG A 26 -6.68 -9.37 11.08
CA ARG A 26 -5.72 -8.32 11.44
C ARG A 26 -4.85 -7.90 10.28
N CYS A 27 -4.59 -8.81 9.33
CA CYS A 27 -3.79 -8.56 8.14
C CYS A 27 -2.45 -7.93 8.51
N ARG A 28 -1.65 -8.61 9.34
CA ARG A 28 -0.40 -8.07 9.90
C ARG A 28 0.74 -8.04 8.90
N ASP A 29 0.90 -9.11 8.14
CA ASP A 29 1.89 -9.16 7.06
C ASP A 29 1.40 -9.95 5.83
N PRO A 30 0.24 -9.61 5.24
CA PRO A 30 -0.18 -10.22 4.00
C PRO A 30 0.59 -9.61 2.82
N PRO A 31 0.87 -10.37 1.76
CA PRO A 31 1.15 -9.77 0.46
C PRO A 31 -0.10 -9.01 -0.01
N PHE A 32 0.08 -7.81 -0.54
CA PHE A 32 -1.04 -7.06 -1.13
C PHE A 32 -1.50 -7.68 -2.46
N ALA A 33 -0.65 -8.47 -3.11
CA ALA A 33 -0.99 -9.20 -4.33
C ALA A 33 -0.38 -10.61 -4.33
N THR A 34 -1.20 -11.59 -4.74
CA THR A 34 -0.80 -12.95 -5.09
C THR A 34 -1.50 -13.34 -6.38
N SER A 35 -1.02 -14.37 -7.08
CA SER A 35 -1.69 -14.80 -8.32
C SER A 35 -3.15 -15.18 -8.10
N ARG A 36 -3.48 -15.77 -6.93
CA ARG A 36 -4.86 -16.14 -6.57
C ARG A 36 -5.75 -14.92 -6.35
N LEU A 37 -5.26 -13.92 -5.61
CA LEU A 37 -5.98 -12.66 -5.41
C LEU A 37 -6.18 -11.91 -6.75
N LEU A 38 -5.14 -11.82 -7.56
CA LEU A 38 -5.19 -11.15 -8.86
C LEU A 38 -6.17 -11.85 -9.83
N GLN A 39 -6.19 -13.18 -9.84
CA GLN A 39 -7.18 -13.96 -10.60
C GLN A 39 -8.60 -13.75 -10.07
N HIS A 40 -8.78 -13.70 -8.75
CA HIS A 40 -10.07 -13.46 -8.12
C HIS A 40 -10.66 -12.11 -8.54
N ILE A 41 -9.84 -11.06 -8.68
CA ILE A 41 -10.28 -9.75 -9.18
C ILE A 41 -10.34 -9.67 -10.72
N GLY A 42 -10.20 -10.80 -11.42
CA GLY A 42 -10.45 -10.90 -12.87
C GLY A 42 -9.23 -10.77 -13.79
N LEU A 43 -7.99 -10.82 -13.27
CA LEU A 43 -6.81 -10.79 -14.15
C LEU A 43 -6.62 -12.15 -14.84
N GLY A 44 -6.71 -12.13 -16.18
CA GLY A 44 -6.31 -13.25 -17.03
C GLY A 44 -4.79 -13.45 -17.08
N GLN A 45 -4.35 -14.59 -17.64
CA GLN A 45 -2.94 -15.02 -17.64
C GLN A 45 -1.97 -14.00 -18.24
N TYR A 46 -2.36 -13.32 -19.33
CA TYR A 46 -1.54 -12.28 -19.95
C TYR A 46 -1.32 -11.08 -19.01
N ARG A 47 -2.41 -10.58 -18.41
CA ARG A 47 -2.37 -9.45 -17.47
C ARG A 47 -1.60 -9.80 -16.19
N LEU A 48 -1.72 -11.04 -15.70
CA LEU A 48 -0.92 -11.51 -14.56
C LEU A 48 0.58 -11.43 -14.83
N ARG A 49 1.05 -11.93 -15.99
CA ARG A 49 2.47 -11.84 -16.34
C ARG A 49 2.94 -10.40 -16.39
N SER A 50 2.19 -9.56 -17.11
CA SER A 50 2.49 -8.13 -17.20
C SER A 50 2.52 -7.46 -15.82
N PHE A 51 1.58 -7.77 -14.93
CA PHE A 51 1.56 -7.24 -13.57
C PHE A 51 2.85 -7.58 -12.81
N TRP A 52 3.29 -8.84 -12.84
CA TRP A 52 4.51 -9.26 -12.15
C TRP A 52 5.77 -8.63 -12.72
N ASP A 53 5.86 -8.47 -14.04
CA ASP A 53 7.00 -7.80 -14.69
C ASP A 53 7.10 -6.34 -14.22
N HIS A 54 5.98 -5.61 -14.16
CA HIS A 54 5.95 -4.23 -13.64
C HIS A 54 6.27 -4.16 -12.16
N MET A 55 5.74 -5.07 -11.34
CA MET A 55 6.08 -5.10 -9.92
C MET A 55 7.57 -5.41 -9.71
N ALA A 56 8.18 -6.23 -10.56
CA ALA A 56 9.61 -6.52 -10.49
C ALA A 56 10.46 -5.28 -10.80
N GLU A 57 10.06 -4.48 -11.79
CA GLU A 57 10.69 -3.19 -12.07
C GLU A 57 10.55 -2.22 -10.89
N LEU A 58 9.33 -2.04 -10.38
CA LEU A 58 9.03 -1.15 -9.25
C LEU A 58 9.75 -1.57 -7.96
N SER A 59 9.99 -2.87 -7.76
CA SER A 59 10.68 -3.39 -6.57
C SER A 59 12.15 -2.97 -6.47
N ARG A 60 12.73 -2.48 -7.58
CA ARG A 60 14.09 -1.93 -7.61
C ARG A 60 14.14 -0.49 -7.11
N GLY A 61 13.00 0.20 -7.11
CA GLY A 61 12.88 1.58 -6.67
C GLY A 61 12.87 1.74 -5.16
N ARG A 62 13.21 2.95 -4.70
CA ARG A 62 12.95 3.43 -3.34
C ARG A 62 12.18 4.72 -3.42
N TYR A 63 11.03 4.79 -2.76
CA TYR A 63 10.13 5.94 -2.88
C TYR A 63 10.05 6.67 -1.55
N VAL A 64 10.83 7.75 -1.42
CA VAL A 64 10.90 8.53 -0.18
C VAL A 64 9.60 9.30 0.03
N LEU A 65 8.78 8.81 0.96
CA LEU A 65 7.49 9.41 1.33
C LEU A 65 7.66 10.65 2.20
N TYR A 66 8.62 10.63 3.11
CA TYR A 66 8.86 11.71 4.06
C TYR A 66 10.36 11.84 4.34
N LYS A 67 10.85 13.07 4.36
CA LYS A 67 12.22 13.40 4.76
C LYS A 67 12.25 14.75 5.48
N ALA A 68 12.57 14.73 6.76
CA ALA A 68 12.82 15.95 7.54
C ALA A 68 13.75 15.64 8.73
N LEU A 69 14.73 16.51 8.97
CA LEU A 69 15.71 16.38 10.06
C LEU A 69 16.34 14.97 10.06
N ASN A 70 16.21 14.25 11.18
CA ASN A 70 16.73 12.91 11.41
C ASN A 70 15.68 11.80 11.14
N ALA A 71 14.63 12.11 10.39
CA ALA A 71 13.58 11.17 10.02
C ALA A 71 13.42 11.00 8.51
N VAL A 72 13.41 9.74 8.06
CA VAL A 72 13.17 9.35 6.68
C VAL A 72 12.18 8.19 6.67
N PHE A 73 11.11 8.31 5.88
CA PHE A 73 10.20 7.20 5.59
C PHE A 73 10.18 6.94 4.08
N GLU A 74 10.32 5.67 3.70
CA GLU A 74 10.33 5.20 2.32
C GLU A 74 9.34 4.05 2.11
N LEU A 75 8.70 4.01 0.94
CA LEU A 75 8.00 2.81 0.48
C LEU A 75 8.99 1.87 -0.18
N ARG A 76 8.89 0.60 0.19
CA ARG A 76 9.63 -0.49 -0.41
C ARG A 76 8.69 -1.58 -0.87
N LEU A 77 8.76 -1.88 -2.16
CA LEU A 77 8.09 -3.02 -2.76
C LEU A 77 9.04 -4.23 -2.72
N SER A 78 8.58 -5.34 -2.16
CA SER A 78 9.30 -6.61 -2.09
C SER A 78 8.54 -7.69 -2.85
N LEU A 79 9.24 -8.41 -3.72
CA LEU A 79 8.72 -9.61 -4.39
C LEU A 79 9.39 -10.83 -3.81
N GLU A 80 8.61 -11.70 -3.17
CA GLU A 80 9.15 -12.84 -2.44
C GLU A 80 8.48 -14.14 -2.90
N ARG A 81 9.28 -15.16 -3.17
CA ARG A 81 8.81 -16.55 -3.27
C ARG A 81 8.89 -17.17 -1.89
N ARG A 82 7.74 -17.42 -1.28
CA ARG A 82 7.65 -18.04 0.05
C ARG A 82 6.40 -18.88 0.18
N LYS A 83 6.26 -19.59 1.29
CA LYS A 83 5.00 -20.23 1.66
C LYS A 83 3.94 -19.15 1.85
N LEU A 84 2.92 -19.14 1.00
CA LEU A 84 1.79 -18.23 1.10
C LEU A 84 0.59 -18.94 1.70
N MET A 85 -0.16 -18.23 2.53
CA MET A 85 -1.37 -18.72 3.19
C MET A 85 -2.57 -17.94 2.65
N HIS A 86 -3.68 -18.65 2.41
CA HIS A 86 -4.88 -18.04 1.85
C HIS A 86 -6.13 -18.56 2.53
N VAL A 87 -7.02 -17.66 2.93
CA VAL A 87 -8.38 -17.98 3.38
C VAL A 87 -9.32 -17.99 2.19
N ASP A 88 -10.26 -18.94 2.19
CA ASP A 88 -11.27 -19.13 1.13
C ASP A 88 -10.67 -19.28 -0.28
N GLY A 89 -9.46 -19.82 -0.34
CA GLY A 89 -8.76 -20.08 -1.61
C GLY A 89 -8.12 -18.85 -2.27
N TRP A 90 -8.39 -17.61 -1.85
CA TRP A 90 -7.87 -16.42 -2.53
C TRP A 90 -7.34 -15.30 -1.62
N VAL A 91 -7.85 -15.13 -0.40
CA VAL A 91 -7.49 -14.00 0.48
C VAL A 91 -6.11 -14.24 1.10
N PRO A 92 -5.05 -13.53 0.71
CA PRO A 92 -3.74 -13.73 1.32
C PRO A 92 -3.73 -13.30 2.79
N VAL A 93 -3.16 -14.13 3.66
CA VAL A 93 -3.08 -13.89 5.10
C VAL A 93 -1.71 -14.27 5.68
N ASP A 94 -1.44 -13.79 6.90
CA ASP A 94 -0.30 -14.25 7.68
C ASP A 94 -0.62 -15.54 8.45
N TYR A 95 0.39 -16.06 9.17
CA TYR A 95 0.27 -17.27 9.97
C TYR A 95 -0.78 -17.19 11.07
N PHE A 96 -0.91 -16.05 11.75
CA PHE A 96 -1.83 -15.90 12.87
C PHE A 96 -3.28 -15.89 12.39
N ASP A 97 -3.56 -15.12 11.34
CA ASP A 97 -4.88 -15.07 10.71
C ASP A 97 -5.26 -16.43 10.09
N CYS A 98 -4.30 -17.10 9.43
CA CYS A 98 -4.50 -18.46 8.91
C CYS A 98 -4.82 -19.48 10.01
N ARG A 99 -4.15 -19.39 11.16
CA ARG A 99 -4.38 -20.27 12.31
C ARG A 99 -5.74 -20.03 12.94
N ALA A 100 -6.14 -18.76 13.05
CA ALA A 100 -7.45 -18.36 13.57
C ALA A 100 -8.61 -18.90 12.70
N LEU A 101 -8.39 -19.01 11.39
CA LEU A 101 -9.36 -19.55 10.42
C LEU A 101 -8.93 -20.89 9.83
N SER A 102 -8.34 -21.77 10.64
CA SER A 102 -7.67 -23.01 10.21
C SER A 102 -8.50 -23.88 9.24
N GLY A 103 -9.82 -24.01 9.46
CA GLY A 103 -10.71 -24.80 8.58
C GLY A 103 -10.95 -24.21 7.19
N ARG A 104 -10.56 -22.95 6.96
CA ARG A 104 -10.74 -22.21 5.69
C ARG A 104 -9.41 -21.81 5.07
N CYS A 105 -8.31 -22.05 5.77
CA CYS A 105 -6.97 -21.65 5.32
C CYS A 105 -6.30 -22.77 4.51
N SER A 106 -5.74 -22.39 3.36
CA SER A 106 -4.93 -23.26 2.50
C SER A 106 -3.55 -22.65 2.31
N THR A 107 -2.55 -23.48 1.98
CA THR A 107 -1.17 -23.02 1.79
C THR A 107 -0.63 -23.35 0.41
N SER A 108 0.11 -22.42 -0.17
CA SER A 108 0.90 -22.62 -1.39
C SER A 108 2.38 -22.59 -1.01
N PRO A 109 3.13 -23.70 -1.11
CA PRO A 109 4.48 -23.82 -0.56
C PRO A 109 5.51 -22.88 -1.22
N GLN A 110 5.33 -22.56 -2.50
CA GLN A 110 6.24 -21.73 -3.29
C GLN A 110 5.48 -20.66 -4.08
N GLY A 111 4.67 -19.86 -3.38
CA GLY A 111 3.89 -18.79 -3.98
C GLY A 111 4.71 -17.50 -4.12
N LEU A 112 4.54 -16.80 -5.24
CA LEU A 112 5.05 -15.43 -5.41
C LEU A 112 4.05 -14.44 -4.81
N GLY A 113 4.51 -13.62 -3.87
CA GLY A 113 3.74 -12.54 -3.26
C GLY A 113 4.43 -11.20 -3.45
N ALA A 114 3.63 -10.15 -3.69
CA ALA A 114 4.09 -8.78 -3.65
C ALA A 114 3.72 -8.14 -2.32
N PHE A 115 4.68 -7.50 -1.67
CA PHE A 115 4.55 -6.87 -0.36
C PHE A 115 4.97 -5.40 -0.47
N ILE A 116 4.22 -4.51 0.17
CA ILE A 116 4.62 -3.11 0.28
C ILE A 116 4.87 -2.83 1.75
N TYR A 117 6.03 -2.27 2.06
CA TYR A 117 6.41 -1.86 3.39
C TYR A 117 6.66 -0.36 3.42
N VAL A 118 6.25 0.27 4.51
CA VAL A 118 6.74 1.59 4.92
C VAL A 118 7.92 1.34 5.85
N GLU A 119 9.12 1.68 5.40
CA GLU A 119 10.36 1.62 6.18
C GLU A 119 10.68 3.03 6.67
N GLY A 120 10.86 3.19 7.98
CA GLY A 120 11.16 4.45 8.63
C GLY A 120 12.48 4.37 9.39
N ARG A 121 13.26 5.44 9.35
CA ARG A 121 14.39 5.67 10.26
C ARG A 121 14.14 6.97 10.99
N VAL A 122 14.14 6.95 12.32
CA VAL A 122 13.97 8.12 13.19
C VAL A 122 15.03 8.06 14.28
N GLU A 123 15.94 9.04 14.32
CA GLU A 123 16.98 9.16 15.36
C GLU A 123 17.80 7.87 15.58
N GLY A 124 18.08 7.14 14.49
CA GLY A 124 18.85 5.88 14.52
C GLY A 124 18.02 4.63 14.82
N SER A 125 16.74 4.77 15.17
CA SER A 125 15.80 3.66 15.27
C SER A 125 15.18 3.35 13.92
N GLU A 126 15.02 2.07 13.60
CA GLU A 126 14.37 1.62 12.37
C GLU A 126 12.99 1.00 12.67
N ILE A 127 12.01 1.34 11.85
CA ILE A 127 10.67 0.76 11.87
C ILE A 127 10.32 0.24 10.47
N ARG A 128 9.67 -0.92 10.41
CA ARG A 128 9.14 -1.47 9.17
C ARG A 128 7.73 -1.96 9.41
N VAL A 129 6.79 -1.45 8.63
CA VAL A 129 5.37 -1.81 8.74
C VAL A 129 4.83 -2.18 7.38
N ASN A 130 4.07 -3.28 7.28
CA ASN A 130 3.37 -3.66 6.06
C ASN A 130 2.28 -2.61 5.75
N ALA A 131 2.22 -2.12 4.52
CA ALA A 131 1.30 -1.05 4.13
C ALA A 131 -0.17 -1.48 4.22
N ILE A 132 -0.51 -2.74 3.93
CA ILE A 132 -1.88 -3.25 4.10
C ILE A 132 -2.24 -3.28 5.58
N ASN A 133 -1.31 -3.67 6.45
CA ASN A 133 -1.53 -3.62 7.89
C ASN A 133 -1.75 -2.18 8.37
N LEU A 134 -0.95 -1.23 7.90
CA LEU A 134 -1.10 0.18 8.25
C LEU A 134 -2.49 0.71 7.84
N LEU A 135 -2.93 0.43 6.61
CA LEU A 135 -4.26 0.79 6.14
C LEU A 135 -5.36 0.13 6.97
N ARG A 136 -5.20 -1.15 7.33
CA ARG A 136 -6.15 -1.85 8.19
C ARG A 136 -6.23 -1.25 9.59
N MET A 137 -5.10 -0.88 10.19
CA MET A 137 -5.07 -0.21 11.50
C MET A 137 -5.76 1.15 11.45
N ILE A 138 -5.55 1.92 10.38
CA ILE A 138 -6.25 3.19 10.17
C ILE A 138 -7.77 2.96 10.11
N ASP A 139 -8.25 1.97 9.35
CA ASP A 139 -9.67 1.68 9.25
C ASP A 139 -10.32 1.23 10.57
N LEU A 140 -9.56 0.61 11.47
CA LEU A 140 -10.05 0.25 12.80
C LEU A 140 -10.30 1.47 13.69
N VAL A 141 -9.60 2.59 13.44
CA VAL A 141 -9.75 3.84 14.20
C VAL A 141 -10.69 4.82 13.48
N ARG A 142 -10.57 4.92 12.15
CA ARG A 142 -11.37 5.77 11.28
C ARG A 142 -11.86 4.95 10.08
N PRO A 143 -13.06 4.35 10.16
CA PRO A 143 -13.61 3.53 9.08
C PRO A 143 -13.61 4.24 7.73
N SER A 144 -13.44 3.46 6.65
CA SER A 144 -13.44 3.92 5.25
C SER A 144 -12.25 4.78 4.81
N THR A 145 -11.35 5.15 5.72
CA THR A 145 -10.20 6.01 5.37
C THR A 145 -9.25 5.34 4.36
N SER A 146 -9.03 4.03 4.45
CA SER A 146 -8.20 3.33 3.48
C SER A 146 -8.84 3.32 2.08
N ALA A 147 -10.17 3.19 2.00
CA ALA A 147 -10.92 3.22 0.75
C ALA A 147 -10.88 4.61 0.12
N GLU A 148 -11.00 5.68 0.93
CA GLU A 148 -10.79 7.06 0.49
C GLU A 148 -9.38 7.27 -0.06
N LEU A 149 -8.35 6.74 0.61
CA LEU A 149 -6.96 6.88 0.18
C LEU A 149 -6.69 6.14 -1.13
N LEU A 150 -7.13 4.88 -1.24
CA LEU A 150 -7.00 4.10 -2.46
C LEU A 150 -7.80 4.72 -3.63
N GLY A 151 -8.97 5.30 -3.35
CA GLY A 151 -9.74 6.08 -4.30
C GLY A 151 -8.99 7.34 -4.78
N ALA A 152 -8.40 8.10 -3.86
CA ALA A 152 -7.60 9.27 -4.20
C ALA A 152 -6.35 8.90 -5.02
N LEU A 153 -5.67 7.80 -4.70
CA LEU A 153 -4.55 7.29 -5.49
C LEU A 153 -4.99 6.90 -6.91
N ARG A 154 -6.19 6.29 -7.05
CA ARG A 154 -6.77 6.00 -8.36
C ARG A 154 -7.07 7.28 -9.14
N ASP A 155 -7.67 8.27 -8.51
CA ASP A 155 -7.95 9.55 -9.18
C ASP A 155 -6.67 10.25 -9.63
N LEU A 156 -5.65 10.28 -8.77
CA LEU A 156 -4.32 10.82 -9.08
C LEU A 156 -3.68 10.12 -10.28
N LEU A 157 -3.76 8.78 -10.35
CA LEU A 157 -3.26 8.00 -11.48
C LEU A 157 -3.86 8.44 -12.83
N TRP A 158 -5.10 8.89 -12.80
CA TRP A 158 -5.83 9.42 -13.97
C TRP A 158 -5.76 10.94 -14.11
N GLY A 159 -4.94 11.62 -13.30
CA GLY A 159 -4.76 13.07 -13.35
C GLY A 159 -5.97 13.87 -12.84
N ARG A 160 -6.81 13.25 -12.01
CA ARG A 160 -8.03 13.85 -11.43
C ARG A 160 -7.86 14.00 -9.92
N GLY A 161 -8.66 14.87 -9.31
CA GLY A 161 -8.82 14.91 -7.84
C GLY A 161 -7.55 15.21 -7.06
N VAL A 162 -6.57 15.91 -7.66
CA VAL A 162 -5.26 16.18 -7.03
C VAL A 162 -5.40 16.89 -5.69
N GLU A 163 -6.18 17.97 -5.63
CA GLU A 163 -6.41 18.74 -4.40
C GLU A 163 -7.03 17.87 -3.30
N ARG A 164 -8.08 17.12 -3.63
CA ARG A 164 -8.73 16.17 -2.71
C ARG A 164 -7.75 15.13 -2.17
N GLY A 165 -6.86 14.61 -3.02
CA GLY A 165 -5.82 13.67 -2.61
C GLY A 165 -4.81 14.28 -1.65
N LEU A 166 -4.38 15.53 -1.91
CA LEU A 166 -3.46 16.26 -1.03
C LEU A 166 -4.10 16.57 0.33
N ASP A 167 -5.36 16.99 0.34
CA ASP A 167 -6.11 17.26 1.58
C ASP A 167 -6.31 15.98 2.40
N LEU A 168 -6.54 14.84 1.75
CA LEU A 168 -6.63 13.56 2.44
C LEU A 168 -5.29 13.15 3.06
N LEU A 169 -4.18 13.28 2.32
CA LEU A 169 -2.84 12.99 2.85
C LEU A 169 -2.51 13.91 4.04
N LEU A 170 -2.86 15.20 3.96
CA LEU A 170 -2.68 16.15 5.05
C LEU A 170 -3.48 15.75 6.30
N ARG A 171 -4.73 15.32 6.14
CA ARG A 171 -5.58 14.81 7.24
C ARG A 171 -5.00 13.55 7.87
N LEU A 172 -4.40 12.66 7.07
CA LEU A 172 -3.76 11.44 7.54
C LEU A 172 -2.49 11.71 8.36
N THR A 173 -1.68 12.69 7.94
CA THR A 173 -0.48 13.08 8.69
C THR A 173 -0.79 13.77 10.01
N ASN A 174 -1.97 14.39 10.14
CA ASN A 174 -2.44 15.07 11.34
C ASN A 174 -3.25 14.14 12.29
N VAL A 175 -3.14 12.82 12.14
CA VAL A 175 -3.63 11.88 13.15
C VAL A 175 -2.67 11.90 14.34
N ASP A 176 -3.17 12.03 15.57
CA ASP A 176 -2.34 12.17 16.79
C ASP A 176 -1.22 11.13 16.86
N ALA A 177 -1.54 9.86 16.61
CA ALA A 177 -0.57 8.77 16.59
C ALA A 177 0.57 8.95 15.57
N VAL A 178 0.28 9.58 14.41
CA VAL A 178 1.28 9.87 13.37
C VAL A 178 2.12 11.10 13.78
N SER A 179 1.48 12.12 14.37
CA SER A 179 2.17 13.33 14.83
C SER A 179 3.18 13.06 15.95
N LEU A 180 2.98 12.00 16.75
CA LEU A 180 3.94 11.56 17.77
C LEU A 180 5.22 10.95 17.17
N VAL A 181 5.14 10.44 15.94
CA VAL A 181 6.25 9.75 15.26
C VAL A 181 6.98 10.68 14.29
N LEU A 182 6.28 11.65 13.69
CA LEU A 182 6.87 12.60 12.76
C LEU A 182 7.54 13.77 13.50
N PRO A 183 8.85 14.03 13.29
CA PRO A 183 9.49 15.20 13.89
C PRO A 183 8.90 16.54 13.42
N ARG A 184 8.24 16.55 12.26
CA ARG A 184 7.54 17.71 11.70
C ARG A 184 6.26 17.26 11.01
N THR A 185 5.13 17.52 11.64
CA THR A 185 3.82 17.29 11.05
C THR A 185 3.48 18.42 10.07
N PRO A 186 3.16 18.12 8.80
CA PRO A 186 2.78 19.16 7.85
C PRO A 186 1.39 19.74 8.22
N ALA A 187 1.31 21.07 8.31
CA ALA A 187 0.08 21.80 8.59
C ALA A 187 -0.63 22.28 7.31
N THR A 188 0.11 22.41 6.22
CA THR A 188 -0.39 22.87 4.92
C THR A 188 0.03 21.92 3.79
N VAL A 189 -0.65 22.01 2.63
CA VAL A 189 -0.23 21.31 1.42
C VAL A 189 1.21 21.69 1.02
N LYS A 190 1.60 22.95 1.21
CA LYS A 190 2.97 23.41 0.94
C LYS A 190 3.99 22.71 1.85
N ASP A 191 3.68 22.57 3.13
CA ASP A 191 4.53 21.81 4.06
C ASP A 191 4.62 20.34 3.68
N LEU A 192 3.47 19.72 3.35
CA LEU A 192 3.41 18.32 2.91
C LEU A 192 4.30 18.09 1.69
N LEU A 193 4.22 18.98 0.69
CA LEU A 193 5.07 18.94 -0.48
C LEU A 193 6.54 19.20 -0.16
N THR A 194 6.86 19.98 0.88
CA THR A 194 8.24 20.21 1.31
C THR A 194 8.87 18.94 1.91
N VAL A 195 8.10 18.22 2.72
CA VAL A 195 8.59 17.01 3.40
C VAL A 195 8.46 15.73 2.58
N SER A 196 7.68 15.72 1.48
CA SER A 196 7.42 14.51 0.67
C SER A 196 8.03 14.56 -0.74
N PRO A 197 9.25 14.02 -0.94
CA PRO A 197 9.87 13.93 -2.26
C PRO A 197 9.05 13.13 -3.28
N ALA A 198 8.52 11.97 -2.90
CA ALA A 198 7.73 11.13 -3.79
C ALA A 198 6.47 11.83 -4.30
N LEU A 199 5.79 12.59 -3.43
CA LEU A 199 4.60 13.34 -3.81
C LEU A 199 4.94 14.49 -4.78
N ARG A 200 6.05 15.21 -4.56
CA ARG A 200 6.52 16.23 -5.51
C ARG A 200 6.82 15.63 -6.88
N GLN A 201 7.51 14.50 -6.92
CA GLN A 201 7.84 13.82 -8.17
C GLN A 201 6.56 13.38 -8.90
N ALA A 202 5.63 12.74 -8.19
CA ALA A 202 4.37 12.30 -8.77
C ALA A 202 3.56 13.47 -9.36
N LEU A 203 3.51 14.62 -8.69
CA LEU A 203 2.84 15.81 -9.21
C LEU A 203 3.55 16.42 -10.43
N ALA A 204 4.88 16.40 -10.46
CA ALA A 204 5.65 16.85 -11.61
C ALA A 204 5.39 15.96 -12.83
N ASP A 205 5.40 14.63 -12.65
CA ASP A 205 5.13 13.65 -13.70
C ASP A 205 3.70 13.79 -14.24
N LEU A 206 2.73 14.01 -13.35
CA LEU A 206 1.33 14.25 -13.74
C LEU A 206 1.20 15.50 -14.62
N ARG A 207 1.84 16.61 -14.23
CA ARG A 207 1.84 17.85 -15.04
C ARG A 207 2.50 17.65 -16.39
N ALA A 208 3.62 16.93 -16.44
CA ALA A 208 4.30 16.62 -17.70
C ALA A 208 3.48 15.71 -18.63
N SER A 209 2.58 14.88 -18.08
CA SER A 209 1.70 14.02 -18.87
C SER A 209 0.44 14.74 -19.41
N GLN A 210 0.17 15.96 -18.95
CA GLN A 210 -0.97 16.79 -19.34
C GLN A 210 -0.60 17.95 -20.25
N ALA A 211 0.70 18.24 -20.39
CA ALA A 211 1.27 19.24 -21.29
C ALA A 211 1.58 18.62 -22.66
#